data_AF-F1YTS0-F1
#
_entry.id   AF-F1YTS0-F1
#
_cell.length_a   1.000
_cell.length_b   1.000
_cell.length_c   1.000
_cell.angle_alpha   90.00
_cell.angle_beta   90.00
_cell.angle_gamma   90.00
#
_symmetry.space_group_name_H-M   'P 1'
#
loop_
_entity.id
_entity.type
_entity.pdbx_description
1 polymer ?
#
loop_
_entity_poly.entity_id
_entity_poly.type
_entity_poly.pdbx_seq_one_letter_code
_entity_poly.pdbx_strand_id
1 'polypeptide(L)'
;MVFSIRFYTLPPLAFLQKAPIRKSVAGGGVPVSVCAPVNDLPLPAQEAAMSEKPEFSRPMALRRIGGQETAVTVEATEQECAAIARRLGLPKITLFRCRYLLKADRHSVVEAEGALAVHYTQTCVVSLENFEDVLAGAFNIRFVPSERFVEPEEPDLDAIDEIPYEGQDIDLGEAAVEQFALDLDPYPHAPEIDLPEGLVLSEEEAEKLLEEGEQDEKQNPFAALSRLKPGKA
;
A
#
# COMPACT_ATOMS: atom_id res chain seq x y z
N MET A 1 -12.85 -27.08 -10.50
CA MET A 1 -13.39 -27.36 -9.15
C MET A 1 -13.85 -26.03 -8.57
N VAL A 2 -15.14 -25.88 -8.30
CA VAL A 2 -15.74 -24.60 -7.88
C VAL A 2 -15.69 -24.53 -6.34
N PHE A 3 -14.88 -23.63 -5.78
CA PHE A 3 -14.83 -23.39 -4.34
C PHE A 3 -15.99 -22.48 -3.92
N SER A 4 -16.95 -23.07 -3.21
CA SER A 4 -18.11 -22.37 -2.65
C SER A 4 -17.73 -21.71 -1.31
N ILE A 5 -17.67 -20.38 -1.29
CA ILE A 5 -17.44 -19.59 -0.08
C ILE A 5 -18.81 -19.22 0.51
N ARG A 6 -19.15 -19.78 1.68
CA ARG A 6 -20.34 -19.38 2.45
C ARG A 6 -20.03 -18.15 3.30
N PHE A 7 -20.63 -17.02 2.94
CA PHE A 7 -20.71 -15.83 3.79
C PHE A 7 -21.68 -16.09 4.95
N TYR A 8 -21.21 -15.94 6.19
CA TYR A 8 -22.09 -15.81 7.36
C TYR A 8 -22.22 -14.33 7.72
N THR A 9 -23.45 -13.84 7.68
CA THR A 9 -23.87 -12.49 8.07
C THR A 9 -23.93 -12.37 9.60
N LEU A 10 -23.29 -11.34 10.17
CA LEU A 10 -23.43 -10.94 11.57
C LEU A 10 -24.34 -9.70 11.67
N PRO A 11 -25.23 -9.61 12.68
CA PRO A 11 -26.19 -8.51 12.83
C PRO A 11 -25.58 -7.27 13.51
N PRO A 12 -26.23 -6.09 13.41
CA PRO A 12 -25.67 -4.81 13.86
C PRO A 12 -25.83 -4.62 15.39
N LEU A 13 -24.78 -4.15 16.05
CA LEU A 13 -24.81 -3.73 17.45
C LEU A 13 -25.24 -2.27 17.56
N ALA A 14 -26.36 -2.07 18.24
CA ALA A 14 -26.96 -0.78 18.52
C ALA A 14 -26.27 -0.05 19.69
N PHE A 15 -26.04 1.25 19.47
CA PHE A 15 -26.47 2.35 20.33
C PHE A 15 -26.08 2.33 21.82
N LEU A 16 -25.10 3.17 22.21
CA LEU A 16 -25.06 3.77 23.55
C LEU A 16 -24.70 5.26 23.51
N GLN A 17 -25.37 6.01 24.40
CA GLN A 17 -25.58 7.45 24.39
C GLN A 17 -24.40 8.31 24.90
N LYS A 18 -24.44 9.57 24.44
CA LYS A 18 -23.68 10.77 24.82
C LYS A 18 -23.53 11.01 26.34
N ALA A 19 -22.40 11.63 26.71
CA ALA A 19 -22.30 12.57 27.84
C ALA A 19 -21.52 13.84 27.43
N PRO A 20 -21.94 15.05 27.87
CA PRO A 20 -21.41 16.34 27.39
C PRO A 20 -20.24 16.87 28.24
N ILE A 21 -19.23 17.46 27.59
CA ILE A 21 -18.16 18.21 28.27
C ILE A 21 -18.41 19.72 28.12
N ARG A 22 -18.26 20.41 29.27
CA ARG A 22 -18.67 21.78 29.58
C ARG A 22 -17.87 22.85 28.83
N LYS A 23 -18.55 23.94 28.47
CA LYS A 23 -17.95 25.22 28.06
C LYS A 23 -17.40 25.97 29.27
N SER A 24 -16.20 26.56 29.16
CA SER A 24 -15.79 27.73 29.96
C SER A 24 -15.20 28.80 29.05
N VAL A 25 -15.78 30.00 29.14
CA VAL A 25 -15.33 31.23 28.50
C VAL A 25 -14.66 32.11 29.56
N ALA A 26 -13.45 32.60 29.27
CA ALA A 26 -12.83 33.87 29.65
C ALA A 26 -11.37 33.77 29.15
N GLY A 27 -10.80 34.63 28.30
CA GLY A 27 -10.90 36.08 28.22
C GLY A 27 -9.55 36.67 28.69
N GLY A 28 -8.65 37.02 27.76
CA GLY A 28 -7.42 37.75 28.13
C GLY A 28 -6.28 37.69 27.11
N GLY A 29 -6.13 38.77 26.33
CA GLY A 29 -4.86 39.35 25.88
C GLY A 29 -3.90 38.51 25.05
N VAL A 30 -3.84 38.78 23.74
CA VAL A 30 -2.77 38.33 22.84
C VAL A 30 -1.59 39.31 22.96
N PRO A 31 -0.39 38.90 23.44
CA PRO A 31 0.83 39.61 23.09
C PRO A 31 1.30 39.11 21.73
N VAL A 32 1.38 40.04 20.76
CA VAL A 32 2.05 39.83 19.48
C VAL A 32 3.54 39.65 19.76
N SER A 33 3.98 38.41 19.83
CA SER A 33 5.40 38.08 19.90
C SER A 33 5.99 38.16 18.50
N VAL A 34 6.96 39.06 18.35
CA VAL A 34 7.75 39.33 17.16
C VAL A 34 8.36 38.03 16.63
N CYS A 35 8.26 37.81 15.31
CA CYS A 35 8.89 36.70 14.60
C CYS A 35 10.39 36.62 14.91
N ALA A 36 10.82 35.49 15.48
CA ALA A 36 12.21 35.08 15.48
C ALA A 36 12.58 34.53 14.08
N PRO A 37 13.83 34.72 13.61
CA PRO A 37 14.26 34.23 12.30
C PRO A 37 14.19 32.70 12.27
N VAL A 38 13.53 32.19 11.23
CA VAL A 38 13.46 30.76 10.91
C VAL A 38 14.83 30.37 10.36
N ASN A 39 15.75 29.94 11.22
CA ASN A 39 16.93 29.22 10.78
C ASN A 39 17.35 28.20 11.84
N ASP A 40 17.54 26.97 11.37
CA ASP A 40 18.23 25.85 12.01
C ASP A 40 17.59 25.29 13.29
N LEU A 41 16.31 24.89 13.18
CA LEU A 41 15.85 23.75 13.97
C LEU A 41 16.44 22.49 13.32
N PRO A 42 17.35 21.77 14.00
CA PRO A 42 17.84 20.51 13.47
C PRO A 42 16.63 19.59 13.29
N LEU A 43 16.43 19.11 12.06
CA LEU A 43 15.52 18.01 11.79
C LEU A 43 15.84 16.92 12.83
N PRO A 44 14.86 16.41 13.60
CA PRO A 44 15.14 15.31 14.50
C PRO A 44 15.71 14.20 13.62
N ALA A 45 16.92 13.76 13.94
CA ALA A 45 17.55 12.61 13.33
C ALA A 45 16.58 11.42 13.49
N GLN A 46 15.78 11.15 12.47
CA GLN A 46 15.07 9.89 12.32
C GLN A 46 16.04 8.86 11.76
N GLU A 47 17.11 8.66 12.53
CA GLU A 47 17.99 7.51 12.46
C GLU A 47 17.63 6.65 13.67
N ALA A 48 16.38 6.18 13.70
CA ALA A 48 15.98 5.09 14.57
C ALA A 48 16.13 3.81 13.73
N ALA A 49 17.09 2.98 14.12
CA ALA A 49 17.44 1.72 13.49
C ALA A 49 16.20 0.90 13.06
N MET A 50 16.16 0.48 11.80
CA MET A 50 15.11 -0.43 11.29
C MET A 50 15.31 -1.83 11.87
N SER A 51 14.79 -2.02 13.08
CA SER A 51 14.43 -3.33 13.64
C SER A 51 13.13 -3.17 14.44
N GLU A 52 12.14 -2.52 13.83
CA GLU A 52 10.77 -2.67 14.29
C GLU A 52 10.20 -3.91 13.61
N LYS A 53 9.77 -4.87 14.43
CA LYS A 53 9.12 -6.09 13.98
C LYS A 53 7.89 -5.71 13.12
N PRO A 54 7.69 -6.34 11.95
CA PRO A 54 6.50 -6.10 11.15
C PRO A 54 5.20 -6.26 11.95
N GLU A 55 4.22 -5.43 11.63
CA GLU A 55 2.91 -5.45 12.28
C GLU A 55 2.15 -6.75 12.05
N PHE A 56 2.49 -7.46 10.98
CA PHE A 56 1.97 -8.77 10.64
C PHE A 56 3.13 -9.67 10.19
N SER A 57 3.73 -10.38 11.14
CA SER A 57 4.87 -11.26 10.90
C SER A 57 4.46 -12.73 11.07
N ARG A 58 4.84 -13.57 10.09
CA ARG A 58 4.59 -15.02 10.06
C ARG A 58 5.86 -15.75 9.58
N PRO A 59 6.91 -15.78 10.44
CA PRO A 59 8.18 -16.39 10.08
C PRO A 59 8.04 -17.90 9.86
N MET A 60 8.59 -18.38 8.76
CA MET A 60 8.63 -19.79 8.38
C MET A 60 10.08 -20.24 8.20
N ALA A 61 10.50 -21.19 9.03
CA ALA A 61 11.83 -21.78 8.92
C ALA A 61 11.99 -22.59 7.63
N LEU A 62 13.05 -22.32 6.88
CA LEU A 62 13.34 -22.97 5.60
C LEU A 62 13.36 -24.50 5.71
N ARG A 63 13.91 -25.04 6.81
CA ARG A 63 13.93 -26.49 7.08
C ARG A 63 12.55 -27.16 7.16
N ARG A 64 11.48 -26.38 7.34
CA ARG A 64 10.09 -26.88 7.33
C ARG A 64 9.52 -26.97 5.91
N ILE A 65 10.12 -26.23 4.97
CA ILE A 65 9.79 -26.26 3.55
C ILE A 65 10.69 -27.32 2.92
N GLY A 66 10.18 -28.55 2.85
CA GLY A 66 10.92 -29.66 2.25
C GLY A 66 11.03 -29.57 0.74
N GLY A 67 11.59 -30.60 0.10
CA GLY A 67 11.58 -30.74 -1.36
C GLY A 67 10.21 -31.12 -1.95
N GLN A 68 9.14 -31.04 -1.17
CA GLN A 68 7.75 -31.24 -1.60
C GLN A 68 6.98 -29.95 -1.31
N GLU A 69 5.93 -29.72 -2.08
CA GLU A 69 5.07 -28.56 -1.89
C GLU A 69 4.45 -28.53 -0.49
N THR A 70 4.51 -27.37 0.14
CA THR A 70 3.99 -27.13 1.49
C THR A 70 2.95 -26.03 1.42
N ALA A 71 1.70 -26.36 1.76
CA ALA A 71 0.62 -25.37 1.82
C ALA A 71 0.55 -24.70 3.20
N VAL A 72 0.47 -23.38 3.21
CA VAL A 72 0.41 -22.55 4.43
C VAL A 72 -0.70 -21.52 4.28
N THR A 73 -1.34 -21.12 5.38
CA THR A 73 -2.27 -19.99 5.38
C THR A 73 -1.91 -19.05 6.51
N VAL A 74 -1.80 -17.78 6.18
CA VAL A 74 -1.57 -16.69 7.11
C VAL A 74 -2.81 -15.81 7.13
N GLU A 75 -3.23 -15.43 8.33
CA GLU A 75 -4.41 -14.60 8.55
C GLU A 75 -4.12 -13.62 9.67
N ALA A 76 -4.46 -12.35 9.43
CA ALA A 76 -4.31 -11.29 10.40
C ALA A 76 -5.48 -11.29 11.39
N THR A 77 -5.15 -11.05 12.65
CA THR A 77 -6.13 -10.71 13.68
C THR A 77 -6.71 -9.31 13.45
N GLU A 78 -7.79 -8.96 14.15
CA GLU A 78 -8.37 -7.61 14.06
C GLU A 78 -7.35 -6.50 14.42
N GLN A 79 -6.49 -6.76 15.40
CA GLN A 79 -5.44 -5.83 15.82
C GLN A 79 -4.36 -5.68 14.75
N GLU A 80 -3.97 -6.78 14.11
CA GLU A 80 -3.00 -6.77 13.00
C GLU A 80 -3.61 -6.08 11.77
N CYS A 81 -4.87 -6.35 11.41
CA CYS A 81 -5.59 -5.64 10.34
C CYS A 81 -5.59 -4.12 10.56
N ALA A 82 -5.87 -3.67 11.79
CA ALA A 82 -5.83 -2.25 12.13
C ALA A 82 -4.40 -1.66 12.04
N ALA A 83 -3.37 -2.48 12.25
CA ALA A 83 -1.98 -2.08 12.11
C ALA A 83 -1.53 -2.01 10.65
N ILE A 84 -1.91 -2.99 9.84
CA ILE A 84 -1.67 -3.01 8.39
C ILE A 84 -2.37 -1.81 7.74
N ALA A 85 -3.64 -1.56 8.07
CA ALA A 85 -4.40 -0.42 7.55
C ALA A 85 -3.69 0.91 7.83
N ARG A 86 -3.14 1.07 9.04
CA ARG A 86 -2.36 2.25 9.41
C ARG A 86 -1.07 2.36 8.59
N ARG A 87 -0.35 1.26 8.35
CA ARG A 87 0.87 1.27 7.52
C ARG A 87 0.57 1.70 6.09
N LEU A 88 -0.51 1.17 5.52
CA LEU A 88 -0.88 1.40 4.12
C LEU A 88 -1.72 2.66 3.90
N GLY A 89 -2.01 3.44 4.95
CA GLY A 89 -2.82 4.66 4.84
C GLY A 89 -4.30 4.42 4.53
N LEU A 90 -4.81 3.23 4.84
CA LEU A 90 -6.20 2.84 4.59
C LEU A 90 -7.09 3.15 5.80
N PRO A 91 -8.34 3.61 5.60
CA PRO A 91 -9.32 3.77 6.68
C PRO A 91 -9.52 2.52 7.53
N LYS A 92 -9.60 1.33 6.90
CA LYS A 92 -9.86 0.06 7.60
C LYS A 92 -9.48 -1.14 6.75
N ILE A 93 -9.02 -2.20 7.42
CA ILE A 93 -9.01 -3.57 6.88
C ILE A 93 -9.85 -4.44 7.82
N THR A 94 -10.74 -5.25 7.27
CA THR A 94 -11.62 -6.14 8.03
C THR A 94 -11.26 -7.61 7.89
N LEU A 95 -10.66 -7.99 6.77
CA LEU A 95 -10.13 -9.33 6.52
C LEU A 95 -8.81 -9.19 5.77
N PHE A 96 -7.79 -9.90 6.22
CA PHE A 96 -6.53 -10.04 5.51
C PHE A 96 -6.04 -11.48 5.65
N ARG A 97 -6.09 -12.23 4.56
CA ARG A 97 -5.68 -13.64 4.53
C ARG A 97 -4.91 -13.94 3.25
N CYS A 98 -3.80 -14.63 3.38
CA CYS A 98 -3.06 -15.17 2.24
C CYS A 98 -2.84 -16.68 2.41
N ARG A 99 -3.09 -17.45 1.35
CA ARG A 99 -2.73 -18.86 1.26
C ARG A 99 -1.52 -18.99 0.35
N TYR A 100 -0.51 -19.69 0.82
CA TYR A 100 0.71 -19.98 0.07
C TYR A 100 0.80 -21.45 -0.32
N LEU A 101 1.36 -21.71 -1.49
CA LEU A 101 1.97 -22.98 -1.86
C LEU A 101 3.48 -22.75 -2.00
N LEU A 102 4.26 -23.39 -1.14
CA LEU A 102 5.70 -23.16 -1.02
C LEU A 102 6.50 -24.35 -1.52
N LYS A 103 7.58 -24.09 -2.25
CA LYS A 103 8.51 -25.12 -2.70
C LYS A 103 9.94 -24.61 -2.61
N ALA A 104 10.75 -25.30 -1.80
CA ALA A 104 12.17 -24.98 -1.68
C ALA A 104 12.99 -25.79 -2.69
N ASP A 105 13.99 -25.14 -3.29
CA ASP A 105 14.97 -25.79 -4.13
C ASP A 105 16.24 -26.18 -3.36
N ARG A 106 17.27 -26.69 -4.07
CA ARG A 106 18.55 -27.09 -3.45
C ARG A 106 19.44 -25.90 -3.08
N HIS A 107 19.15 -24.73 -3.59
CA HIS A 107 19.89 -23.49 -3.41
C HIS A 107 19.32 -22.62 -2.29
N SER A 108 18.33 -23.11 -1.54
CA SER A 108 17.60 -22.35 -0.51
C SER A 108 16.79 -21.19 -1.10
N VAL A 109 16.46 -21.25 -2.39
CA VAL A 109 15.44 -20.42 -3.00
C VAL A 109 14.08 -21.05 -2.72
N VAL A 110 13.12 -20.25 -2.32
CA VAL A 110 11.74 -20.71 -2.09
C VAL A 110 10.83 -20.03 -3.09
N GLU A 111 10.25 -20.82 -3.98
CA GLU A 111 9.12 -20.40 -4.82
C GLU A 111 7.87 -20.36 -3.94
N ALA A 112 7.12 -19.26 -4.01
CA ALA A 112 5.90 -19.05 -3.26
C ALA A 112 4.78 -18.54 -4.17
N GLU A 113 3.80 -19.40 -4.43
CA GLU A 113 2.55 -19.02 -5.06
C GLU A 113 1.56 -18.56 -3.98
N GLY A 114 1.16 -17.30 -4.04
CA GLY A 114 0.24 -16.67 -3.09
C GLY A 114 -1.16 -16.50 -3.68
N ALA A 115 -2.19 -16.75 -2.86
CA ALA A 115 -3.58 -16.38 -3.13
C ALA A 115 -4.07 -15.49 -1.99
N LEU A 116 -4.28 -14.21 -2.30
CA LEU A 116 -4.57 -13.14 -1.35
C LEU A 116 -6.06 -12.80 -1.37
N ALA A 117 -6.66 -12.67 -0.19
CA ALA A 117 -8.04 -12.22 -0.01
C ALA A 117 -8.08 -11.12 1.06
N VAL A 118 -8.50 -9.93 0.66
CA VAL A 118 -8.58 -8.74 1.51
C VAL A 118 -9.95 -8.08 1.37
N HIS A 119 -10.54 -7.67 2.49
CA HIS A 119 -11.71 -6.81 2.51
C HIS A 119 -11.37 -5.56 3.31
N TYR A 120 -11.48 -4.40 2.67
CA TYR A 120 -10.88 -3.16 3.15
C TYR A 120 -11.70 -1.96 2.70
N THR A 121 -11.53 -0.86 3.43
CA THR A 121 -12.20 0.40 3.16
C THR A 121 -11.15 1.37 2.62
N GLN A 122 -11.49 2.07 1.54
CA GLN A 122 -10.67 3.13 0.94
C GLN A 122 -11.41 4.46 0.93
N THR A 123 -10.68 5.55 0.74
CA THR A 123 -11.25 6.88 0.52
C THR A 123 -11.30 7.15 -0.98
N CYS A 124 -12.49 7.42 -1.51
CA CYS A 124 -12.67 7.79 -2.91
C CYS A 124 -11.96 9.10 -3.23
N VAL A 125 -11.10 9.13 -4.25
CA VAL A 125 -10.35 10.34 -4.63
C VAL A 125 -11.23 11.45 -5.21
N VAL A 126 -12.45 11.11 -5.65
CA VAL A 126 -13.40 12.06 -6.25
C VAL A 126 -14.35 12.64 -5.20
N SER A 127 -15.08 11.80 -4.44
CA SER A 127 -16.03 12.28 -3.41
C SER A 127 -15.39 12.58 -2.06
N LEU A 128 -14.20 12.03 -1.78
CA LEU A 128 -13.56 12.00 -0.46
C LEU A 128 -14.36 11.21 0.59
N GLU A 129 -15.31 10.39 0.16
CA GLU A 129 -16.08 9.50 1.04
C GLU A 129 -15.46 8.10 1.07
N ASN A 130 -15.66 7.40 2.20
CA ASN A 130 -15.20 6.03 2.34
C ASN A 130 -16.11 5.05 1.61
N PHE A 131 -15.53 4.06 0.95
CA PHE A 131 -16.25 2.93 0.35
C PHE A 131 -15.51 1.62 0.63
N GLU A 132 -16.25 0.51 0.62
CA GLU A 132 -15.68 -0.83 0.81
C GLU A 132 -15.24 -1.41 -0.52
N ASP A 133 -14.15 -2.17 -0.48
CA ASP A 133 -13.58 -2.85 -1.63
C ASP A 133 -13.04 -4.24 -1.23
N VAL A 134 -12.94 -5.13 -2.22
CA VAL A 134 -12.50 -6.50 -2.06
C VAL A 134 -11.42 -6.81 -3.06
N LEU A 135 -10.27 -7.25 -2.56
CA LEU A 135 -9.20 -7.80 -3.38
C LEU A 135 -9.19 -9.32 -3.26
N ALA A 136 -9.20 -10.00 -4.41
CA ALA A 136 -8.98 -11.43 -4.53
C ALA A 136 -7.97 -11.68 -5.66
N GLY A 137 -6.68 -11.69 -5.30
CA GLY A 137 -5.56 -11.74 -6.23
C GLY A 137 -4.70 -13.00 -6.06
N ALA A 138 -3.86 -13.28 -7.04
CA ALA A 138 -2.83 -14.30 -6.96
C ALA A 138 -1.50 -13.72 -7.47
N PHE A 139 -0.40 -14.13 -6.84
CA PHE A 139 0.95 -13.65 -7.17
C PHE A 139 1.96 -14.79 -7.04
N ASN A 140 3.13 -14.60 -7.64
CA ASN A 140 4.27 -15.50 -7.49
C ASN A 140 5.50 -14.70 -7.15
N ILE A 141 6.21 -15.10 -6.11
CA ILE A 141 7.45 -14.47 -5.65
C ILE A 141 8.49 -15.56 -5.35
N ARG A 142 9.76 -15.18 -5.35
CA ARG A 142 10.86 -16.04 -4.91
C ARG A 142 11.57 -15.43 -3.72
N PHE A 143 11.63 -16.16 -2.62
CA PHE A 143 12.52 -15.79 -1.53
C PHE A 143 13.94 -16.28 -1.86
N VAL A 144 14.91 -15.37 -1.86
CA VAL A 144 16.32 -15.66 -2.18
C VAL A 144 17.23 -15.27 -1.02
N PRO A 145 18.32 -16.01 -0.74
CA PRO A 145 19.31 -15.57 0.24
C PRO A 145 19.84 -14.19 -0.13
N SER A 146 19.88 -13.25 0.82
CA SER A 146 20.34 -11.88 0.59
C SER A 146 21.74 -11.80 -0.02
N GLU A 147 22.64 -12.74 0.29
CA GLU A 147 23.99 -12.79 -0.28
C GLU A 147 24.03 -13.15 -1.77
N ARG A 148 22.90 -13.59 -2.34
CA ARG A 148 22.74 -13.94 -3.76
C ARG A 148 21.79 -13.02 -4.50
N PHE A 149 21.09 -12.13 -3.79
CA PHE A 149 20.23 -11.15 -4.42
C PHE A 149 21.08 -10.14 -5.20
N VAL A 150 20.69 -9.87 -6.43
CA VAL A 150 21.32 -8.87 -7.29
C VAL A 150 20.22 -7.99 -7.84
N GLU A 151 20.26 -6.71 -7.48
CA GLU A 151 19.34 -5.73 -8.05
C GLU A 151 19.68 -5.53 -9.53
N PRO A 152 18.73 -5.74 -10.45
CA PRO A 152 18.99 -5.59 -11.88
C PRO A 152 19.17 -4.11 -12.24
N GLU A 153 20.11 -3.82 -13.16
CA GLU A 153 20.36 -2.45 -13.63
C GLU A 153 19.16 -1.87 -14.39
N GLU A 154 18.39 -2.73 -15.07
CA GLU A 154 17.16 -2.39 -15.77
C GLU A 154 16.03 -3.29 -15.22
N PRO A 155 14.86 -2.72 -14.85
CA PRO A 155 13.75 -3.51 -14.35
C PRO A 155 13.14 -4.35 -15.48
N ASP A 156 13.14 -5.67 -15.28
CA ASP A 156 12.42 -6.62 -16.13
C ASP A 156 11.03 -6.86 -15.54
N LEU A 157 10.00 -6.32 -16.20
CA LEU A 157 8.60 -6.41 -15.74
C LEU A 157 8.01 -7.82 -15.87
N ASP A 158 8.62 -8.71 -16.67
CA ASP A 158 8.17 -10.09 -16.85
C ASP A 158 8.86 -11.06 -15.88
N ALA A 159 9.86 -10.59 -15.12
CA ALA A 159 10.58 -11.41 -14.16
C ALA A 159 9.73 -11.66 -12.90
N ILE A 160 9.90 -12.85 -12.30
CA ILE A 160 9.32 -13.15 -10.99
C ILE A 160 10.09 -12.37 -9.93
N ASP A 161 9.38 -11.54 -9.17
CA ASP A 161 9.90 -10.75 -8.06
C ASP A 161 10.70 -11.61 -7.07
N GLU A 162 11.86 -11.10 -6.70
CA GLU A 162 12.75 -11.70 -5.71
C GLU A 162 12.70 -10.91 -4.40
N ILE A 163 12.37 -11.60 -3.31
CA ILE A 163 12.42 -11.05 -1.95
C ILE A 163 13.67 -11.58 -1.25
N PRO A 164 14.68 -10.74 -0.97
CA PRO A 164 15.85 -11.17 -0.24
C PRO A 164 15.48 -11.48 1.23
N TYR A 165 16.05 -12.54 1.78
CA TYR A 165 15.92 -12.87 3.20
C TYR A 165 17.27 -13.08 3.88
N GLU A 166 17.30 -12.89 5.20
CA GLU A 166 18.45 -13.13 6.05
C GLU A 166 18.24 -14.33 6.98
N GLY A 167 19.31 -15.06 7.29
CA GLY A 167 19.27 -16.15 8.25
C GLY A 167 18.62 -17.43 7.70
N GLN A 168 17.62 -17.96 8.42
CA GLN A 168 17.03 -19.28 8.14
C GLN A 168 15.50 -19.28 8.08
N ASP A 169 14.88 -18.10 8.13
CA ASP A 169 13.44 -17.93 8.15
C ASP A 169 13.06 -16.92 7.05
N ILE A 170 11.93 -17.16 6.39
CA ILE A 170 11.26 -16.21 5.50
C ILE A 170 10.00 -15.67 6.20
N ASP A 171 9.63 -14.41 6.00
CA ASP A 171 8.42 -13.84 6.59
C ASP A 171 7.27 -13.80 5.57
N LEU A 172 6.35 -14.76 5.69
CA LEU A 172 5.17 -14.85 4.83
C LEU A 172 4.12 -13.78 5.15
N GLY A 173 4.16 -13.21 6.34
CA GLY A 173 3.23 -12.16 6.75
C GLY A 173 3.60 -10.85 6.08
N GLU A 174 4.87 -10.48 6.19
CA GLU A 174 5.40 -9.26 5.56
C GLU A 174 5.25 -9.31 4.04
N ALA A 175 5.66 -10.41 3.41
CA ALA A 175 5.52 -10.57 1.96
C ALA A 175 4.06 -10.45 1.48
N ALA A 176 3.08 -10.92 2.27
CA ALA A 176 1.66 -10.75 1.91
C ALA A 176 1.25 -9.27 1.94
N VAL A 177 1.73 -8.50 2.91
CA VAL A 177 1.39 -7.07 3.07
C VAL A 177 2.03 -6.24 1.97
N GLU A 178 3.29 -6.51 1.63
CA GLU A 178 3.97 -5.86 0.52
C GLU A 178 3.24 -6.11 -0.81
N GLN A 179 2.85 -7.35 -1.07
CA GLN A 179 2.09 -7.69 -2.28
C GLN A 179 0.72 -7.01 -2.30
N PHE A 180 0.01 -6.98 -1.17
CA PHE A 180 -1.24 -6.22 -1.08
C PHE A 180 -1.02 -4.72 -1.38
N ALA A 181 0.07 -4.13 -0.89
CA ALA A 181 0.36 -2.73 -1.13
C ALA A 181 0.60 -2.42 -2.62
N LEU A 182 1.20 -3.36 -3.37
CA LEU A 182 1.39 -3.24 -4.82
C LEU A 182 0.06 -3.35 -5.59
N ASP A 183 -0.87 -4.17 -5.11
CA ASP A 183 -2.17 -4.35 -5.76
C ASP A 183 -3.20 -3.24 -5.45
N LEU A 184 -2.88 -2.30 -4.55
CA LEU A 184 -3.79 -1.18 -4.24
C LEU A 184 -3.95 -0.26 -5.45
N ASP A 185 -5.18 0.12 -5.75
CA ASP A 185 -5.48 1.12 -6.77
C ASP A 185 -4.86 2.47 -6.36
N PRO A 186 -3.98 3.07 -7.18
CA PRO A 186 -3.40 4.39 -6.89
C PRO A 186 -4.44 5.53 -6.95
N TYR A 187 -5.58 5.34 -7.63
CA TYR A 187 -6.65 6.34 -7.78
C TYR A 187 -8.03 5.75 -7.45
N PRO A 188 -8.24 5.28 -6.20
CA PRO A 188 -9.42 4.52 -5.82
C PRO A 188 -10.67 5.39 -5.90
N HIS A 189 -11.73 4.87 -6.52
CA HIS A 189 -13.01 5.54 -6.62
C HIS A 189 -14.16 4.57 -6.43
N ALA A 190 -15.23 5.05 -5.78
CA ALA A 190 -16.42 4.25 -5.59
C ALA A 190 -17.05 3.93 -6.97
N PRO A 191 -17.47 2.69 -7.24
CA PRO A 191 -17.97 2.28 -8.55
C PRO A 191 -19.25 2.99 -8.99
N GLU A 192 -19.97 3.61 -8.06
CA GLU A 192 -21.25 4.29 -8.30
C GLU A 192 -21.11 5.79 -8.57
N ILE A 193 -19.89 6.35 -8.58
CA ILE A 193 -19.69 7.80 -8.73
C ILE A 193 -19.69 8.24 -10.19
N ASP A 194 -20.36 9.36 -10.47
CA ASP A 194 -20.24 10.05 -11.76
C ASP A 194 -18.82 10.64 -11.86
N LEU A 195 -18.00 10.05 -12.71
CA LEU A 195 -16.66 10.56 -12.99
C LEU A 195 -16.76 11.81 -13.89
N PRO A 196 -15.98 12.86 -13.61
CA PRO A 196 -15.97 14.05 -14.46
C PRO A 196 -15.57 13.70 -15.90
N GLU A 197 -16.18 14.39 -16.87
CA GLU A 197 -15.89 14.19 -18.29
C GLU A 197 -14.37 14.33 -18.56
N GLY A 198 -13.80 13.35 -19.26
CA GLY A 198 -12.37 13.29 -19.60
C GLY A 198 -11.47 12.62 -18.55
N LEU A 199 -11.99 12.18 -17.40
CA LEU A 199 -11.20 11.43 -16.41
C LEU A 199 -10.99 9.96 -16.81
N VAL A 200 -12.00 9.36 -17.45
CA VAL A 200 -11.92 8.04 -18.07
C VAL A 200 -12.13 8.24 -19.55
N LEU A 201 -11.12 7.87 -20.32
CA LEU A 201 -11.14 7.96 -21.78
C LEU A 201 -11.44 6.56 -22.33
N SER A 202 -12.34 6.47 -23.30
CA SER A 202 -12.41 5.28 -24.14
C SER A 202 -11.11 5.11 -24.94
N GLU A 203 -10.81 3.90 -25.40
CA GLU A 203 -9.65 3.63 -26.25
C GLU A 203 -9.63 4.56 -27.47
N GLU A 204 -10.78 4.78 -28.11
CA GLU A 204 -10.93 5.68 -29.26
C GLU A 204 -10.64 7.15 -28.90
N GLU A 205 -11.09 7.62 -27.72
CA GLU A 205 -10.81 8.98 -27.24
C GLU A 205 -9.34 9.16 -26.86
N ALA A 206 -8.71 8.15 -26.27
CA ALA A 206 -7.29 8.15 -25.95
C ALA A 206 -6.44 8.18 -27.24
N GLU A 207 -6.76 7.37 -28.24
CA GLU A 207 -6.10 7.38 -29.56
C GLU A 207 -6.23 8.75 -30.23
N LYS A 208 -7.43 9.35 -30.24
CA LYS A 208 -7.68 10.67 -30.82
C LYS A 208 -6.86 11.78 -30.13
N LEU A 209 -6.71 11.73 -28.80
CA LEU A 209 -5.87 12.68 -28.07
C LEU A 209 -4.37 12.50 -28.35
N LEU A 210 -3.91 11.27 -28.60
CA LEU A 210 -2.53 11.02 -29.01
C LEU A 210 -2.26 11.62 -30.41
N GLU A 211 -3.19 11.47 -31.36
CA GLU A 211 -3.11 12.07 -32.69
C GLU A 211 -3.19 13.61 -32.68
N GLU A 212 -4.01 14.18 -31.78
CA GLU A 212 -4.15 15.64 -31.60
C GLU A 212 -2.93 16.25 -30.88
N GLY A 213 -2.33 15.54 -29.91
CA GLY A 213 -1.13 15.96 -29.18
C GLY A 213 0.14 16.04 -30.05
N GLU A 214 0.24 15.25 -31.11
CA GLU A 214 1.31 15.37 -32.11
C GLU A 214 1.21 16.66 -32.95
N GLN A 215 0.01 17.25 -33.07
CA GLN A 215 -0.21 18.51 -33.78
C GLN A 215 0.07 19.75 -32.91
N ASP A 216 0.18 19.59 -31.59
CA ASP A 216 0.52 20.65 -30.63
C ASP A 216 2.05 20.80 -30.47
N GLU A 217 2.79 20.71 -31.59
CA GLU A 217 4.23 20.96 -31.63
C GLU A 217 4.57 22.38 -31.11
N LYS A 218 5.22 22.41 -29.93
CA LYS A 218 6.09 23.48 -29.39
C LYS A 218 5.46 24.59 -28.56
N GLN A 219 4.37 24.35 -27.84
CA GLN A 219 4.14 25.15 -26.63
C GLN A 219 4.93 24.52 -25.48
N ASN A 220 6.22 24.87 -25.36
CA ASN A 220 7.03 24.45 -24.22
C ASN A 220 6.31 24.86 -22.92
N PRO A 221 5.81 23.93 -22.09
CA PRO A 221 4.98 24.25 -20.92
C PRO A 221 5.75 25.08 -19.89
N PHE A 222 7.08 25.00 -19.94
CA PHE A 222 8.01 25.77 -19.12
C PHE A 222 8.59 27.00 -19.82
N ALA A 223 8.08 27.40 -21.00
CA ALA A 223 8.55 28.59 -21.73
C ALA A 223 8.51 29.86 -20.87
N ALA A 224 7.53 29.96 -19.97
CA ALA A 224 7.39 31.08 -19.05
C ALA A 224 8.50 31.15 -17.99
N LEU A 225 9.16 30.02 -17.65
CA LEU A 225 10.23 29.97 -16.65
C LEU A 225 11.53 30.62 -17.15
N SER A 226 11.74 30.69 -18.47
CA SER A 226 12.88 31.40 -19.06
C SER A 226 12.94 32.90 -18.71
N ARG A 227 11.83 33.46 -18.20
CA ARG A 227 11.69 34.87 -17.83
C ARG A 227 11.95 35.14 -16.34
N LEU A 228 12.10 34.10 -15.53
CA LEU A 228 12.47 34.24 -14.12
C LEU A 228 13.99 34.44 -14.03
N LYS A 229 14.42 35.59 -13.51
CA LYS A 229 15.84 35.83 -13.23
C LYS A 229 16.26 34.94 -12.04
N PRO A 230 17.45 34.30 -12.07
CA PRO A 230 18.00 33.69 -10.87
C PRO A 230 18.17 34.80 -9.83
N GLY A 231 17.50 34.67 -8.69
CA GLY A 231 17.71 35.56 -7.56
C GLY A 231 19.19 35.51 -7.16
N LYS A 232 19.84 36.68 -7.05
CA LYS A 232 21.18 36.75 -6.47
C LYS A 232 21.10 36.23 -5.04
N ALA A 233 21.83 35.15 -4.76
CA ALA A 233 22.17 34.70 -3.42
C ALA A 233 22.93 35.79 -2.66
#